data_AF-A0A7T4C325-F1
#
_entry.id   AF-A0A7T4C325-F1
#
_cell.length_a   1.000
_cell.length_b   1.000
_cell.length_c   1.000
_cell.angle_alpha   90.00
_cell.angle_beta   90.00
_cell.angle_gamma   90.00
#
_symmetry.space_group_name_H-M   'P 1'
#
loop_
_entity.id
_entity.type
_entity.pdbx_description
1 polymer ?
#
loop_
_entity_poly.entity_id
_entity_poly.type
_entity_poly.pdbx_seq_one_letter_code
_entity_poly.pdbx_strand_id
1 'polypeptide(L)'
;MRSQEQKNIQTATAIYEKTFKLEGSFKLIFNGEYPYAAVAKNTLSSFPQMRPLLPNYFANWWWSFQFLRRNGFYYEFPQGKDINYALNELDICHDAYVIHALDFDSYIKDDFAIIDFTKGVCGMK
;
A
#
# COMPACT_ATOMS: atom_id res chain seq x y z
N MET A 1 11.91 -16.76 -11.53
CA MET A 1 11.31 -16.49 -10.20
C MET A 1 11.75 -15.10 -9.75
N ARG A 2 10.84 -14.23 -9.32
CA ARG A 2 11.20 -12.86 -8.89
C ARG A 2 11.56 -12.83 -7.39
N SER A 3 12.53 -12.01 -7.01
CA SER A 3 12.87 -11.77 -5.59
C SER A 3 11.80 -10.91 -4.89
N GLN A 4 11.81 -10.88 -3.55
CA GLN A 4 10.91 -9.99 -2.80
C GLN A 4 11.15 -8.52 -3.14
N GLU A 5 12.41 -8.11 -3.34
CA GLU A 5 12.76 -6.74 -3.75
C GLU A 5 12.14 -6.37 -5.11
N GLN A 6 12.23 -7.27 -6.09
CA GLN A 6 11.61 -7.05 -7.40
C GLN A 6 10.08 -6.95 -7.28
N LYS A 7 9.45 -7.73 -6.40
CA LYS A 7 8.02 -7.62 -6.14
C LYS A 7 7.68 -6.28 -5.49
N ASN A 8 8.50 -5.80 -4.55
CA ASN A 8 8.31 -4.50 -3.92
C ASN A 8 8.39 -3.37 -4.94
N ILE A 9 9.43 -3.32 -5.79
CA ILE A 9 9.54 -2.30 -6.84
C ILE A 9 8.32 -2.36 -7.78
N GLN A 10 7.90 -3.55 -8.20
CA GLN A 10 6.73 -3.72 -9.08
C GLN A 10 5.43 -3.23 -8.44
N THR A 11 5.22 -3.51 -7.16
CA THR A 11 4.05 -3.02 -6.43
C THR A 11 4.08 -1.50 -6.32
N ALA A 12 5.24 -0.90 -6.02
CA ALA A 12 5.38 0.56 -5.95
C ALA A 12 5.10 1.23 -7.31
N THR A 13 5.64 0.67 -8.41
CA THR A 13 5.34 1.11 -9.77
C THR A 13 3.86 0.99 -10.09
N ALA A 14 3.23 -0.14 -9.76
CA ALA A 14 1.81 -0.35 -10.02
C ALA A 14 0.93 0.66 -9.26
N ILE A 15 1.24 0.93 -7.99
CA ILE A 15 0.56 1.97 -7.20
C ILE A 15 0.70 3.33 -7.90
N TYR A 16 1.91 3.70 -8.31
CA TYR A 16 2.15 4.98 -8.97
C TYR A 16 1.40 5.10 -10.32
N GLU A 17 1.53 4.11 -11.19
CA GLU A 17 0.92 4.12 -12.52
C GLU A 17 -0.61 4.07 -12.49
N LYS A 18 -1.18 3.32 -11.54
CA LYS A 18 -2.63 3.16 -11.42
C LYS A 18 -3.28 4.30 -10.66
N THR A 19 -2.62 4.82 -9.63
CA THR A 19 -3.25 5.77 -8.72
C THR A 19 -2.82 7.22 -8.97
N PHE A 20 -1.59 7.48 -9.44
CA PHE A 20 -1.02 8.83 -9.37
C PHE A 20 -0.29 9.31 -10.64
N LYS A 21 -0.89 9.07 -11.81
CA LYS A 21 -0.53 9.83 -13.03
C LYS A 21 -1.10 11.27 -13.04
N LEU A 22 -1.66 11.72 -11.91
CA LEU A 22 -2.34 13.00 -11.74
C LEU A 22 -1.50 13.89 -10.82
N GLU A 23 -1.27 15.14 -11.23
CA GLU A 23 -0.50 16.13 -10.50
C GLU A 23 -1.09 16.36 -9.09
N GLY A 24 -0.30 16.10 -8.05
CA GLY A 24 -0.71 16.30 -6.66
C GLY A 24 0.23 15.64 -5.64
N SER A 25 0.34 16.23 -4.45
CA SER A 25 1.00 15.62 -3.30
C SER A 25 -0.06 14.93 -2.45
N PHE A 26 -0.01 13.59 -2.36
CA PHE A 26 -0.94 12.81 -1.54
C PHE A 26 -0.24 12.21 -0.33
N LYS A 27 -0.96 12.20 0.80
CA LYS A 27 -0.63 11.41 1.98
C LYS A 27 -1.07 9.98 1.75
N LEU A 28 -0.10 9.06 1.75
CA LEU A 28 -0.36 7.66 1.44
C LEU A 28 -0.62 6.88 2.73
N ILE A 29 -1.69 6.09 2.76
CA ILE A 29 -2.02 5.17 3.85
C ILE A 29 -2.07 3.77 3.26
N PHE A 30 -1.35 2.83 3.86
CA PHE A 30 -1.39 1.42 3.52
C PHE A 30 -2.32 0.67 4.46
N ASN A 31 -3.15 -0.21 3.91
CA ASN A 31 -3.98 -1.15 4.63
C ASN A 31 -3.72 -2.58 4.16
N GLY A 32 -3.69 -3.51 5.11
CA GLY A 32 -3.48 -4.94 4.82
C GLY A 32 -2.04 -5.37 4.65
N GLU A 33 -1.89 -6.67 4.38
CA GLU A 33 -0.60 -7.28 4.12
C GLU A 33 -0.23 -7.12 2.64
N TYR A 34 0.90 -6.47 2.39
CA TYR A 34 1.43 -6.27 1.05
C TYR A 34 1.77 -7.60 0.35
N PRO A 35 1.75 -7.65 -0.99
CA PRO A 35 1.93 -8.90 -1.71
C PRO A 35 3.37 -9.40 -1.66
N TYR A 36 3.54 -10.64 -1.20
CA TYR A 36 4.81 -11.37 -1.27
C TYR A 36 5.10 -11.96 -2.66
N ALA A 37 6.38 -12.05 -3.02
CA ALA A 37 6.84 -12.84 -4.15
C ALA A 37 6.52 -14.33 -3.94
N ALA A 38 6.34 -15.10 -5.02
CA ALA A 38 5.98 -16.52 -4.93
C ALA A 38 6.98 -17.34 -4.08
N VAL A 39 8.29 -17.04 -4.19
CA VAL A 39 9.33 -17.67 -3.37
C VAL A 39 9.14 -17.35 -1.89
N ALA A 40 8.88 -16.08 -1.57
CA ALA A 40 8.64 -15.66 -0.20
C ALA A 40 7.37 -16.31 0.36
N LYS A 41 6.28 -16.38 -0.42
CA LYS A 41 5.05 -17.10 -0.02
C LYS A 41 5.32 -18.56 0.32
N ASN A 42 6.04 -19.27 -0.56
CA ASN A 42 6.40 -20.67 -0.34
C ASN A 42 7.34 -20.86 0.86
N THR A 43 8.28 -19.95 1.07
CA THR A 43 9.16 -20.01 2.24
C THR A 43 8.37 -19.76 3.53
N LEU A 44 7.48 -18.76 3.53
CA LEU A 44 6.68 -18.41 4.71
C LEU A 44 5.63 -19.45 5.07
N SER A 45 5.12 -20.23 4.11
CA SER A 45 4.21 -21.34 4.41
C SER A 45 4.91 -22.45 5.19
N SER A 46 6.21 -22.65 4.96
CA SER A 46 7.03 -23.67 5.62
C SER A 46 7.76 -23.14 6.86
N PHE A 47 8.12 -21.85 6.85
CA PHE A 47 8.90 -21.18 7.90
C PHE A 47 8.32 -19.79 8.25
N PRO A 48 7.18 -19.73 8.95
CA PRO A 48 6.50 -18.47 9.27
C PRO A 48 7.37 -17.49 10.07
N GLN A 49 8.29 -18.01 10.90
CA GLN A 49 9.23 -17.22 11.70
C GLN A 49 10.17 -16.35 10.87
N MET A 50 10.29 -16.61 9.57
CA MET A 50 11.09 -15.79 8.65
C MET A 50 10.39 -14.48 8.25
N ARG A 51 9.09 -14.32 8.54
CA ARG A 51 8.30 -13.13 8.15
C ARG A 51 8.93 -11.80 8.57
N PRO A 52 9.44 -11.61 9.80
CA PRO A 52 10.06 -10.35 10.22
C PRO A 52 11.35 -10.01 9.47
N LEU A 53 11.99 -11.00 8.83
CA LEU A 53 13.23 -10.82 8.08
C LEU A 53 12.98 -10.38 6.63
N LEU A 54 11.73 -10.45 6.16
CA LEU A 54 11.37 -10.02 4.82
C LEU A 54 11.03 -8.52 4.84
N PRO A 55 11.67 -7.71 3.98
CA PRO A 55 11.46 -6.27 3.98
C PRO A 55 10.03 -5.92 3.56
N ASN A 56 9.31 -5.25 4.46
CA ASN A 56 8.02 -4.62 4.19
C ASN A 56 8.22 -3.12 3.93
N TYR A 57 7.99 -2.69 2.69
CA TYR A 57 8.06 -1.28 2.31
C TYR A 57 6.68 -0.63 2.13
N PHE A 58 5.58 -1.32 2.46
CA PHE A 58 4.22 -0.79 2.35
C PHE A 58 3.51 -0.82 3.70
N ALA A 59 4.14 -0.19 4.69
CA ALA A 59 3.59 0.01 6.03
C ALA A 59 3.51 1.51 6.34
N ASN A 60 2.67 1.89 7.30
CA ASN A 60 2.50 3.28 7.74
C ASN A 60 3.64 3.75 8.68
N TRP A 61 4.88 3.42 8.31
CA TRP A 61 6.11 3.80 9.03
C TRP A 61 7.03 4.62 8.13
N TRP A 62 7.86 5.46 8.73
CA TRP A 62 8.70 6.41 7.99
C TRP A 62 9.58 5.77 6.90
N TRP A 63 10.14 4.58 7.16
CA TRP A 63 11.07 3.92 6.24
C TRP A 63 10.42 3.46 4.93
N SER A 64 9.13 3.16 4.92
CA SER A 64 8.36 2.89 3.69
C SER A 64 8.41 4.06 2.72
N PHE A 65 8.26 5.28 3.24
CA PHE A 65 8.22 6.50 2.44
C PHE A 65 9.62 6.88 1.96
N GLN A 66 10.64 6.60 2.78
CA GLN A 66 12.04 6.72 2.34
C GLN A 66 12.37 5.77 1.19
N PHE A 67 11.90 4.52 1.26
CA PHE A 67 12.05 3.56 0.16
C PHE A 67 11.35 4.07 -1.11
N LEU A 68 10.09 4.49 -1.02
CA LEU A 68 9.33 4.99 -2.16
C LEU A 68 10.01 6.21 -2.80
N ARG A 69 10.42 7.19 -1.98
CA ARG A 69 11.12 8.40 -2.43
C ARG A 69 12.44 8.10 -3.11
N ARG A 70 13.23 7.17 -2.57
CA ARG A 70 14.50 6.73 -3.18
C ARG A 70 14.28 6.08 -4.55
N ASN A 71 13.11 5.49 -4.78
CA ASN A 71 12.71 4.88 -6.05
C ASN A 71 11.92 5.84 -6.96
N GLY A 72 11.92 7.15 -6.66
CA GLY A 72 11.29 8.17 -7.51
C GLY A 72 9.79 8.37 -7.28
N PHE A 73 9.21 7.74 -6.26
CA PHE A 73 7.80 7.91 -5.90
C PHE A 73 7.67 8.88 -4.72
N TYR A 74 7.16 10.08 -4.98
CA TYR A 74 7.09 11.16 -4.00
C TYR A 74 5.69 11.19 -3.37
N TYR A 75 5.60 10.67 -2.14
CA TYR A 75 4.37 10.69 -1.33
C TYR A 75 4.65 11.30 0.03
N GLU A 76 3.63 11.94 0.62
CA GLU A 76 3.71 12.46 1.98
C GLU A 76 3.44 11.36 3.00
N PHE A 77 4.23 11.39 4.07
CA PHE A 77 4.02 10.53 5.23
C PHE A 77 2.71 10.95 5.93
N PRO A 78 1.80 10.01 6.27
CA PRO A 78 0.48 10.33 6.83
C PRO A 78 0.51 10.85 8.28
N GLN A 79 1.70 11.09 8.86
CA GLN A 79 1.89 11.69 10.19
C GLN A 79 1.06 11.01 11.31
N GLY A 80 1.04 9.68 11.32
CA GLY A 80 0.31 8.90 12.33
C GLY A 80 -1.16 8.63 11.99
N LYS A 81 -1.67 9.16 10.88
CA LYS A 81 -2.97 8.75 10.34
C LYS A 81 -2.86 7.35 9.74
N ASP A 82 -3.85 6.53 10.04
CA ASP A 82 -3.95 5.14 9.61
C ASP A 82 -5.29 4.89 8.93
N ILE A 83 -5.63 3.62 8.73
CA ILE A 83 -6.89 3.25 8.11
C ILE A 83 -8.12 3.65 8.94
N ASN A 84 -8.02 3.72 10.27
CA ASN A 84 -9.14 4.12 11.12
C ASN A 84 -9.48 5.60 10.93
N TYR A 85 -8.46 6.46 10.78
CA TYR A 85 -8.67 7.84 10.39
C TYR A 85 -9.39 7.93 9.03
N ALA A 86 -8.94 7.15 8.05
CA ALA A 86 -9.53 7.17 6.72
C ALA A 86 -10.99 6.67 6.71
N LEU A 87 -11.33 5.68 7.53
CA LEU A 87 -12.69 5.15 7.65
C LEU A 87 -13.62 6.08 8.43
N ASN A 88 -13.18 6.59 9.58
CA ASN A 88 -14.05 7.32 10.51
C ASN A 88 -14.14 8.82 10.22
N GLU A 89 -13.04 9.43 9.78
CA GLU A 89 -12.95 10.89 9.62
C GLU A 89 -13.08 11.31 8.16
N LEU A 90 -12.48 10.54 7.24
CA LEU A 90 -12.61 10.82 5.81
C LEU A 90 -13.83 10.15 5.20
N ASP A 91 -14.41 9.12 5.80
CA ASP A 91 -15.51 8.34 5.21
C ASP A 91 -15.22 7.88 3.76
N ILE A 92 -14.08 7.19 3.59
CA ILE A 92 -13.58 6.76 2.28
C ILE A 92 -14.49 5.74 1.57
N CYS A 93 -15.43 5.12 2.28
CA CYS A 93 -16.27 4.08 1.71
C CYS A 93 -17.51 4.61 0.98
N HIS A 94 -17.85 5.89 1.11
CA HIS A 94 -18.98 6.48 0.41
C HIS A 94 -18.56 7.41 -0.74
N ASP A 95 -17.56 8.29 -0.54
CA ASP A 95 -17.25 9.35 -1.52
C ASP A 95 -15.82 9.31 -2.10
N ALA A 96 -15.02 8.28 -1.83
CA ALA A 96 -13.69 8.21 -2.42
C ALA A 96 -13.77 7.85 -3.91
N TYR A 97 -12.83 8.40 -4.69
CA TYR A 97 -12.55 7.88 -6.02
C TYR A 97 -11.83 6.55 -5.89
N VAL A 98 -12.43 5.47 -6.43
CA VAL A 98 -11.92 4.11 -6.26
C VAL A 98 -11.26 3.61 -7.54
N ILE A 99 -10.07 3.05 -7.40
CA ILE A 99 -9.31 2.40 -8.47
C ILE A 99 -9.10 0.95 -8.07
N HIS A 100 -9.68 0.05 -8.86
CA HIS A 100 -9.51 -1.38 -8.67
C HIS A 100 -8.29 -1.86 -9.46
N ALA A 101 -7.29 -2.39 -8.75
CA ALA A 101 -6.15 -3.07 -9.34
C ALA A 101 -6.18 -4.57 -8.99
N LEU A 102 -5.28 -5.33 -9.61
CA LEU A 102 -5.21 -6.78 -9.40
C LEU A 102 -4.86 -7.10 -7.94
N ASP A 103 -3.82 -6.45 -7.43
CA ASP A 103 -3.21 -6.76 -6.12
C ASP A 103 -3.65 -5.83 -4.98
N PHE A 104 -4.39 -4.76 -5.29
CA PHE A 104 -4.87 -3.77 -4.32
C PHE A 104 -6.08 -3.02 -4.87
N ASP A 105 -6.82 -2.39 -3.99
CA ASP A 105 -7.73 -1.29 -4.34
C ASP A 105 -7.15 0.02 -3.82
N SER A 106 -7.42 1.11 -4.52
CA SER A 106 -7.02 2.44 -4.08
C SER A 106 -8.22 3.35 -3.90
N TYR A 107 -8.27 4.06 -2.77
CA TYR A 107 -9.32 5.01 -2.44
C TYR A 107 -8.67 6.39 -2.31
N ILE A 108 -9.06 7.34 -3.15
CA ILE A 108 -8.55 8.71 -3.12
C ILE A 108 -9.65 9.63 -2.62
N LYS A 109 -9.39 10.36 -1.54
CA LYS A 109 -10.30 11.37 -0.97
C LYS A 109 -9.48 12.49 -0.34
N ASP A 110 -9.82 13.72 -0.66
CA ASP A 110 -9.08 14.92 -0.25
C ASP A 110 -7.58 14.82 -0.60
N ASP A 111 -6.69 15.05 0.36
CA ASP A 111 -5.24 14.90 0.25
C ASP A 111 -4.75 13.49 0.60
N PHE A 112 -5.66 12.53 0.78
CA PHE A 112 -5.34 11.15 1.15
C PHE A 112 -5.54 10.18 0.01
N ALA A 113 -4.66 9.20 0.00
CA ALA A 113 -4.84 8.02 -0.81
C ALA A 113 -4.53 6.78 -0.01
N ILE A 114 -5.50 5.87 0.00
CA ILE A 114 -5.45 4.63 0.73
C ILE A 114 -5.15 3.53 -0.29
N ILE A 115 -4.14 2.71 -0.02
CA ILE A 115 -3.81 1.51 -0.76
C ILE A 115 -4.23 0.33 0.09
N ASP A 116 -5.31 -0.34 -0.29
CA ASP A 116 -5.86 -1.49 0.40
C ASP A 116 -5.44 -2.79 -0.30
N PHE A 117 -4.46 -3.49 0.29
CA PHE A 117 -4.03 -4.81 -0.18
C PHE A 117 -5.00 -5.93 0.25
N THR A 118 -5.90 -5.67 1.20
CA THR A 118 -6.93 -6.68 1.58
C THR A 118 -8.06 -6.77 0.57
N LYS A 119 -8.27 -5.70 -0.21
CA LYS A 119 -9.40 -5.55 -1.15
C LYS A 119 -10.76 -5.71 -0.48
N GLY A 120 -10.88 -5.24 0.75
CA GLY A 120 -12.04 -5.48 1.60
C GLY A 120 -12.26 -4.39 2.64
N VAL A 121 -11.50 -3.30 2.63
CA VAL A 121 -11.60 -2.26 3.66
C VAL A 121 -12.98 -1.58 3.69
N CYS A 122 -13.62 -1.45 2.53
CA CYS A 122 -15.00 -0.97 2.38
C CYS A 122 -16.01 -2.11 2.14
N GLY A 123 -15.65 -3.34 2.51
CA GLY A 123 -16.39 -4.57 2.24
C GLY A 123 -16.63 -5.44 3.47
N MET A 124 -17.30 -4.89 4.49
CA MET A 124 -18.27 -5.56 5.37
C MET A 124 -19.20 -4.48 5.97
N LYS A 125 -20.29 -4.19 5.26
CA LYS A 125 -21.60 -3.95 5.89
C LYS A 125 -22.46 -5.17 5.58
#